data_AF-A0A258EN01-F1
#
_entry.id   AF-A0A258EN01-F1
#
_cell.length_a   1.000
_cell.length_b   1.000
_cell.length_c   1.000
_cell.angle_alpha   90.00
_cell.angle_beta   90.00
_cell.angle_gamma   90.00
#
_symmetry.space_group_name_H-M   'P 1'
#
loop_
_entity.id
_entity.type
_entity.pdbx_description
1 polymer ?
#
loop_
_entity_poly.entity_id
_entity_poly.type
_entity_poly.pdbx_seq_one_letter_code
_entity_poly.pdbx_strand_id
1 'polypeptide(L)'
;MTQAPPFARSMSLRSWPRPPKALPAGRLGEPPAGARVTVAGLVLVRQRPGTAKGVIFVTLEDETGTANVVVWANVYERFRRAVIAGRLLRVTGKLQREAGVVHVVAELIEDLSPLLDRLLDPGFRHDGVRAGDQP
;
A
#
# COMPACT_ATOMS: atom_id res chain seq x y z
N MET A 1 34.08 -32.16 23.99
CA MET A 1 33.91 -31.74 22.58
C MET A 1 32.42 -31.77 22.26
N THR A 2 31.74 -30.64 22.46
CA THR A 2 30.28 -30.53 22.30
C THR A 2 29.96 -30.25 20.85
N GLN A 3 29.25 -31.18 20.21
CA GLN A 3 28.75 -31.03 18.85
C GLN A 3 27.65 -29.96 18.83
N ALA A 4 27.90 -28.86 18.12
CA ALA A 4 26.87 -27.86 17.83
C ALA A 4 25.77 -28.47 16.93
N PRO A 5 24.48 -28.10 17.10
CA PRO A 5 23.43 -28.67 16.28
C PRO A 5 23.56 -28.21 14.81
N PRO A 6 23.23 -29.09 13.84
CA PRO A 6 23.35 -28.78 12.44
C PRO A 6 22.30 -27.75 12.05
N PHE A 7 22.76 -26.61 11.55
CA PHE A 7 22.07 -25.68 10.67
C PHE A 7 20.53 -25.74 10.68
N ALA A 8 19.93 -24.78 11.39
CA ALA A 8 18.57 -24.32 11.14
C ALA A 8 18.45 -23.83 9.68
N ARG A 9 18.24 -24.74 8.74
CA ARG A 9 17.98 -24.43 7.34
C ARG A 9 16.49 -24.10 7.18
N SER A 10 16.24 -22.80 6.99
CA SER A 10 15.14 -22.22 6.20
C SER A 10 13.70 -22.42 6.70
N MET A 11 13.27 -21.58 7.65
CA MET A 11 11.87 -21.10 7.69
C MET A 11 11.70 -19.91 6.74
N SER A 12 11.87 -20.12 5.44
CA SER A 12 11.52 -19.12 4.41
C SER A 12 10.12 -19.39 3.88
N LEU A 13 9.05 -19.13 4.65
CA LEU A 13 7.67 -19.20 4.13
C LEU A 13 6.71 -18.15 4.72
N ARG A 14 7.16 -16.92 5.00
CA ARG A 14 6.24 -15.77 4.94
C ARG A 14 6.34 -15.19 3.53
N SER A 15 5.67 -15.82 2.57
CA SER A 15 5.52 -15.22 1.25
C SER A 15 4.48 -14.10 1.36
N TRP A 16 4.88 -12.89 0.99
CA TRP A 16 3.97 -11.75 0.90
C TRP A 16 3.66 -11.44 -0.58
N PRO A 17 2.47 -10.89 -0.90
CA PRO A 17 2.12 -10.45 -2.24
C PRO A 17 3.19 -9.53 -2.86
N ARG A 18 3.54 -9.79 -4.12
CA ARG A 18 4.45 -8.95 -4.89
C ARG A 18 3.66 -8.12 -5.90
N PRO A 19 4.15 -6.92 -6.26
CA PRO A 19 3.55 -6.11 -7.32
C PRO A 19 3.27 -6.95 -8.58
N PRO A 20 2.10 -6.80 -9.22
CA PRO A 20 1.07 -5.78 -8.95
C PRO A 20 0.03 -6.16 -7.88
N LYS A 21 0.17 -7.32 -7.22
CA LYS A 21 -0.78 -7.75 -6.18
C LYS A 21 -0.59 -6.91 -4.92
N ALA A 22 -1.70 -6.35 -4.41
CA ALA A 22 -1.68 -5.55 -3.21
C ALA A 22 -1.38 -6.42 -1.97
N LEU A 23 -0.48 -5.93 -1.14
CA LEU A 23 -0.20 -6.40 0.20
C LEU A 23 -1.22 -5.72 1.14
N PRO A 24 -1.97 -6.48 1.97
CA PRO A 24 -2.85 -5.88 2.97
C PRO A 24 -2.07 -4.95 3.91
N ALA A 25 -2.66 -3.81 4.26
CA ALA A 25 -2.02 -2.79 5.09
C ALA A 25 -1.52 -3.35 6.43
N GLY A 26 -2.32 -4.21 7.08
CA GLY A 26 -1.96 -4.87 8.34
C GLY A 26 -0.74 -5.80 8.24
N ARG A 27 -0.29 -6.15 7.02
CA ARG A 27 0.87 -7.00 6.76
C ARG A 27 2.11 -6.24 6.29
N LEU A 28 2.09 -4.90 6.30
CA LEU A 28 3.24 -4.08 5.90
C LEU A 28 4.50 -4.30 6.76
N GLY A 29 4.35 -4.87 7.95
CA GLY A 29 5.46 -5.27 8.80
C GLY A 29 6.27 -6.48 8.30
N GLU A 30 5.73 -7.31 7.41
CA GLU A 30 6.36 -8.58 7.00
C GLU A 30 7.51 -8.44 6.00
N PRO A 31 7.40 -7.66 4.90
CA PRO A 31 8.45 -7.60 3.90
C PRO A 31 9.69 -6.85 4.46
N PRO A 32 10.92 -7.21 4.06
CA PRO A 32 12.12 -6.52 4.52
C PRO A 32 12.14 -5.05 4.09
N ALA A 33 12.94 -4.22 4.77
CA ALA A 33 13.11 -2.82 4.38
C ALA A 33 13.67 -2.72 2.95
N GLY A 34 13.22 -1.72 2.20
CA GLY A 34 13.53 -1.56 0.78
C GLY A 34 12.77 -2.50 -0.16
N ALA A 35 11.99 -3.46 0.36
CA ALA A 35 11.15 -4.31 -0.48
C ALA A 35 10.15 -3.47 -1.29
N ARG A 36 10.02 -3.81 -2.56
CA ARG A 36 9.01 -3.22 -3.44
C ARG A 36 7.67 -3.92 -3.22
N VAL A 37 6.65 -3.16 -2.85
CA VAL A 37 5.29 -3.63 -2.54
C VAL A 37 4.26 -2.82 -3.31
N THR A 38 3.06 -3.37 -3.43
CA THR A 38 1.87 -2.65 -3.86
C THR A 38 0.91 -2.62 -2.69
N VAL A 39 0.29 -1.48 -2.43
CA VAL A 39 -0.85 -1.34 -1.50
C VAL A 39 -2.02 -0.74 -2.27
N ALA A 40 -3.24 -1.03 -1.85
CA ALA A 40 -4.44 -0.39 -2.40
C ALA A 40 -5.40 -0.07 -1.26
N GLY A 41 -6.03 1.10 -1.30
CA GLY A 41 -6.91 1.53 -0.23
C GLY A 41 -7.58 2.86 -0.50
N LEU A 42 -8.62 3.13 0.29
CA LEU A 42 -9.32 4.41 0.29
C LEU A 42 -8.40 5.51 0.81
N VAL A 43 -8.44 6.67 0.20
CA VAL A 43 -7.63 7.80 0.67
C VAL A 43 -8.33 8.49 1.83
N LEU A 44 -7.73 8.42 3.01
CA LEU A 44 -8.25 9.09 4.21
C LEU A 44 -7.75 10.52 4.32
N VAL A 45 -6.43 10.71 4.20
CA VAL A 45 -5.77 11.97 4.52
C VAL A 45 -4.70 12.28 3.47
N ARG A 46 -4.57 13.57 3.13
CA ARG A 46 -3.46 14.12 2.35
C ARG A 46 -2.85 15.27 3.12
N GLN A 47 -1.54 15.23 3.32
CA GLN A 47 -0.80 16.32 3.97
C GLN A 47 0.34 16.77 3.07
N ARG A 48 0.47 18.08 2.90
CA ARG A 48 1.59 18.70 2.21
C ARG A 48 2.20 19.75 3.14
N PRO A 49 3.09 19.36 4.07
CA PRO A 49 3.71 20.32 4.98
C PRO A 49 4.48 21.38 4.19
N GLY A 50 4.29 22.66 4.54
CA GLY A 50 4.93 23.78 3.82
C GLY A 50 6.46 23.74 3.83
N THR A 51 7.06 23.03 4.79
CA THR A 51 8.52 22.92 4.99
C THR A 51 9.15 21.70 4.33
N ALA A 52 8.36 20.74 3.83
CA ALA A 52 8.86 19.42 3.40
C ALA A 52 9.27 19.35 1.92
N LYS A 53 9.82 20.43 1.34
CA LYS A 53 10.34 20.47 -0.05
C LYS A 53 9.39 19.86 -1.11
N GLY A 54 8.07 20.06 -0.93
CA GLY A 54 7.07 19.57 -1.87
C GLY A 54 6.66 18.09 -1.72
N VAL A 55 7.09 17.41 -0.65
CA VAL A 55 6.61 16.06 -0.29
C VAL A 55 5.13 16.10 0.09
N ILE A 56 4.41 15.08 -0.34
CA ILE A 56 3.02 14.83 0.04
C ILE A 56 2.96 13.49 0.78
N PHE A 57 2.27 13.48 1.91
CA PHE A 57 1.92 12.27 2.64
C PHE A 57 0.47 11.92 2.32
N VAL A 58 0.22 10.64 2.02
CA VAL A 58 -1.12 10.11 1.78
C VAL A 58 -1.34 8.92 2.70
N THR A 59 -2.43 8.92 3.45
CA THR A 59 -2.84 7.75 4.24
C THR A 59 -3.91 6.99 3.47
N LEU A 60 -3.61 5.72 3.17
CA LEU A 60 -4.56 4.78 2.58
C LEU A 60 -5.11 3.85 3.66
N GLU A 61 -6.35 3.41 3.52
CA GLU A 61 -6.97 2.42 4.40
C GLU A 61 -7.58 1.27 3.61
N ASP A 62 -7.35 0.06 4.09
CA ASP A 62 -8.11 -1.15 3.76
C ASP A 62 -8.69 -1.76 5.05
N GLU A 63 -9.45 -2.84 4.95
CA GLU A 63 -10.09 -3.50 6.09
C GLU A 63 -9.11 -4.05 7.13
N THR A 64 -7.82 -4.15 6.80
CA THR A 64 -6.76 -4.69 7.67
C THR A 64 -5.94 -3.60 8.36
N GLY A 65 -6.12 -2.32 7.99
CA GLY A 65 -5.47 -1.19 8.62
C GLY A 65 -5.08 -0.07 7.65
N THR A 66 -4.06 0.71 8.04
CA THR A 66 -3.61 1.88 7.27
C THR A 66 -2.22 1.71 6.67
N ALA A 67 -2.02 2.30 5.49
CA ALA A 67 -0.75 2.39 4.80
C ALA A 67 -0.35 3.86 4.62
N ASN A 68 0.80 4.24 5.18
CA ASN A 68 1.34 5.59 5.03
C ASN A 68 2.20 5.67 3.77
N VAL A 69 1.79 6.50 2.81
CA VAL A 69 2.47 6.68 1.54
C VAL A 69 3.20 8.01 1.52
N VAL A 70 4.46 7.99 1.09
CA VAL A 70 5.27 9.18 0.85
C VAL A 70 5.38 9.40 -0.65
N VAL A 71 4.95 10.58 -1.12
CA VAL A 71 5.00 10.98 -2.52
C VAL A 71 5.95 12.16 -2.67
N TRP A 72 7.11 11.89 -3.27
CA TRP A 72 8.10 12.93 -3.59
C TRP A 72 7.63 13.80 -4.76
N ALA A 73 8.14 15.02 -4.85
CA ALA A 73 7.71 16.01 -5.83
C ALA A 73 7.74 15.48 -7.28
N ASN A 74 8.80 14.77 -7.69
CA ASN A 74 8.91 14.19 -9.02
C ASN A 74 7.80 13.15 -9.33
N VAL A 75 7.43 12.33 -8.34
CA VAL A 75 6.34 11.35 -8.47
C VAL A 75 4.99 12.05 -8.48
N TYR A 76 4.82 13.06 -7.62
CA TYR A 76 3.62 13.89 -7.61
C TYR A 76 3.39 14.56 -8.97
N GLU A 77 4.39 15.20 -9.57
CA GLU A 77 4.23 15.86 -10.87
C GLU A 77 3.80 14.85 -11.95
N ARG A 78 4.36 13.64 -11.94
CA ARG A 78 3.99 12.58 -12.88
C ARG A 78 2.57 12.04 -12.66
N PHE A 79 2.11 11.95 -11.42
CA PHE A 79 0.82 11.34 -11.05
C PHE A 79 -0.16 12.35 -10.44
N ARG A 80 -0.04 13.63 -10.81
CA ARG A 80 -0.70 14.77 -10.16
C ARG A 80 -2.21 14.57 -9.99
N ARG A 81 -2.88 14.13 -11.05
CA ARG A 81 -4.33 13.90 -11.05
C ARG A 81 -4.73 12.84 -10.01
N ALA A 82 -4.05 11.70 -10.00
CA ALA A 82 -4.34 10.62 -9.06
C ALA A 82 -4.09 11.06 -7.61
N VAL A 83 -2.97 11.74 -7.36
CA VAL A 83 -2.62 12.22 -6.01
C VAL A 83 -3.63 13.24 -5.49
N ILE A 84 -4.10 14.18 -6.31
CA ILE A 84 -5.05 15.22 -5.88
C ILE A 84 -6.46 14.66 -5.72
N ALA A 85 -6.96 13.93 -6.72
CA ALA A 85 -8.40 13.65 -6.83
C ALA A 85 -8.79 12.19 -6.52
N GLY A 86 -7.85 11.25 -6.50
CA GLY A 86 -8.16 9.83 -6.38
C GLY A 86 -8.75 9.47 -5.01
N ARG A 87 -9.95 8.92 -4.95
CA ARG A 87 -10.61 8.45 -3.72
C ARG A 87 -10.18 7.04 -3.32
N LEU A 88 -9.84 6.22 -4.32
CA LEU A 88 -9.27 4.88 -4.15
C LEU A 88 -7.99 4.83 -4.96
N LEU A 89 -6.87 4.50 -4.31
CA LEU A 89 -5.56 4.46 -4.96
C LEU A 89 -4.93 3.08 -4.86
N ARG A 90 -4.22 2.68 -5.91
CA ARG A 90 -3.21 1.62 -5.85
C ARG A 90 -1.84 2.25 -5.98
N VAL A 91 -0.98 2.00 -5.00
CA VAL A 91 0.37 2.57 -4.94
C VAL A 91 1.38 1.44 -4.93
N THR A 92 2.31 1.47 -5.88
CA THR A 92 3.49 0.60 -5.86
C THR A 92 4.71 1.43 -5.49
N GLY A 93 5.51 0.92 -4.55
CA GLY A 93 6.63 1.66 -3.99
C GLY A 93 7.54 0.81 -3.12
N LYS A 94 8.55 1.44 -2.53
CA LYS A 94 9.51 0.79 -1.63
C LYS A 94 9.15 1.01 -0.18
N LEU A 95 9.25 -0.04 0.64
CA LEU A 95 9.09 0.09 2.09
C LEU A 95 10.27 0.81 2.72
N GLN A 96 9.98 1.80 3.55
CA GLN A 96 10.91 2.43 4.47
C GLN A 96 10.39 2.28 5.89
N ARG A 97 11.32 2.13 6.83
CA ARG A 97 11.02 2.03 8.26
C ARG A 97 11.79 3.13 8.95
N GLU A 98 11.08 4.01 9.63
CA GLU A 98 11.67 5.14 10.36
C GLU A 98 10.90 5.34 11.66
N ALA A 99 11.63 5.45 12.78
CA ALA A 99 11.05 5.67 14.11
C ALA A 99 9.87 4.73 14.47
N GLY A 100 9.91 3.48 14.01
CA GLY A 100 8.84 2.49 14.26
C GLY A 100 7.63 2.57 13.33
N VAL A 101 7.60 3.53 12.40
CA VAL A 101 6.54 3.67 11.40
C VAL A 101 7.00 3.09 10.06
N VAL A 102 6.08 2.38 9.38
CA VAL A 102 6.31 1.84 8.03
C VAL A 102 5.70 2.80 7.00
N HIS A 103 6.51 3.21 6.03
CA HIS A 103 6.11 4.04 4.91
C HIS A 103 6.29 3.31 3.59
N VAL A 104 5.38 3.53 2.64
CA VAL A 104 5.54 3.16 1.23
C VAL A 104 5.97 4.40 0.46
N VAL A 105 7.23 4.46 0.04
CA VAL A 105 7.71 5.52 -0.85
C VAL A 105 7.24 5.23 -2.26
N ALA A 106 6.32 6.04 -2.76
CA ALA A 106 5.63 5.81 -4.02
C ALA A 106 6.58 5.89 -5.22
N GLU A 107 6.39 4.97 -6.18
CA GLU A 107 7.04 4.96 -7.49
C GLU A 107 6.01 4.99 -8.63
N LEU A 108 4.86 4.34 -8.42
CA LEU A 108 3.72 4.28 -9.34
C LEU A 108 2.43 4.49 -8.55
N ILE A 109 1.55 5.34 -9.05
CA ILE A 109 0.25 5.63 -8.44
C ILE A 109 -0.83 5.49 -9.51
N GLU A 110 -1.83 4.68 -9.21
CA GLU A 110 -2.97 4.41 -10.07
C GLU A 110 -4.25 4.85 -9.38
N ASP A 111 -5.07 5.62 -10.08
CA ASP A 111 -6.38 6.05 -9.61
C ASP A 111 -7.42 4.97 -9.91
N LEU A 112 -7.90 4.31 -8.86
CA LEU A 112 -8.92 3.28 -8.92
C LEU A 112 -10.31 3.82 -8.59
N SER A 113 -10.48 5.14 -8.42
CA SER A 113 -11.78 5.77 -8.14
C SER A 113 -12.91 5.36 -9.10
N PRO A 114 -12.67 5.11 -10.41
CA PRO A 114 -13.72 4.62 -11.29
C PRO A 114 -14.34 3.29 -10.85
N LEU A 115 -13.65 2.47 -10.03
CA LEU A 115 -14.22 1.26 -9.44
C LEU A 115 -15.28 1.58 -8.38
N LEU A 116 -15.10 2.67 -7.63
CA LEU A 116 -16.10 3.13 -6.67
C LEU A 116 -17.36 3.61 -7.39
N ASP A 117 -17.20 4.30 -8.52
CA ASP A 117 -18.34 4.77 -9.31
C ASP A 117 -19.20 3.62 -9.84
N ARG A 118 -18.58 2.46 -10.14
CA ARG A 118 -19.31 1.25 -10.51
C ARG A 118 -20.18 0.70 -9.38
N LEU A 119 -19.85 0.92 -8.11
CA LEU A 119 -20.70 0.47 -7.01
C LEU A 119 -22.04 1.21 -6.95
N LEU A 120 -22.12 2.39 -7.58
CA LEU A 120 -23.34 3.19 -7.69
C LEU A 120 -24.17 2.83 -8.92
N ASP A 121 -23.64 2.01 -9.83
CA ASP A 121 -24.39 1.55 -11.01
C ASP A 121 -25.47 0.56 -10.56
N PRO A 122 -26.76 0.83 -10.82
CA PRO A 122 -27.85 -0.10 -10.51
C PRO A 122 -27.69 -1.49 -11.17
N GLY A 123 -26.93 -1.56 -12.26
CA GLY A 123 -26.58 -2.79 -12.97
C GLY A 123 -25.37 -3.53 -12.41
N PHE A 124 -24.71 -3.02 -11.37
CA PHE A 124 -23.49 -3.63 -10.84
C PHE A 124 -23.75 -5.06 -10.34
N ARG A 125 -22.98 -6.00 -10.90
CA ARG A 125 -22.93 -7.39 -10.47
C ARG A 125 -21.49 -7.64 -9.99
N HIS A 126 -21.33 -7.91 -8.71
CA HIS A 126 -20.07 -8.46 -8.20
C HIS A 126 -19.79 -9.82 -8.87
N ASP A 127 -18.58 -10.03 -9.38
CA ASP A 127 -18.15 -11.22 -10.16
C ASP A 127 -18.01 -12.49 -9.29
N GLY A 128 -18.91 -12.71 -8.33
CA GLY A 128 -18.87 -13.85 -7.40
C GLY A 128 -17.80 -13.75 -6.30
N VAL A 129 -17.02 -12.67 -6.26
CA VAL A 129 -16.17 -12.34 -5.11
C VAL A 129 -17.10 -11.87 -3.99
N ARG A 130 -17.37 -12.75 -3.03
CA ARG A 130 -18.07 -12.38 -1.81
C ARG A 130 -17.24 -11.31 -1.11
N ALA A 131 -17.85 -10.19 -0.74
CA ALA A 131 -17.27 -9.31 0.26
C ALA A 131 -16.93 -10.19 1.47
N GLY A 132 -15.68 -10.17 1.93
CA GLY A 132 -15.27 -10.94 3.09
C GLY A 132 -16.20 -10.58 4.25
N ASP A 133 -16.97 -11.57 4.69
CA ASP A 133 -17.75 -11.62 5.93
C ASP A 133 -18.32 -10.28 6.42
N GLN A 134 -19.46 -9.88 5.85
CA GLN A 134 -20.43 -9.08 6.59
C GLN A 134 -21.24 -10.05 7.48
N PRO A 135 -21.34 -9.81 8.80
CA PRO A 135 -22.09 -10.66 9.73
C PRO A 135 -23.59 -10.71 9.41
#